data_AF-A0A1Q7V4T2-F1
#
_entry.id   AF-A0A1Q7V4T2-F1
#
_cell.length_a   1.000
_cell.length_b   1.000
_cell.length_c   1.000
_cell.angle_alpha   90.00
_cell.angle_beta   90.00
_cell.angle_gamma   90.00
#
_symmetry.space_group_name_H-M   'P 1'
#
loop_
_entity.id
_entity.type
_entity.pdbx_description
1 polymer ?
#
loop_
_entity_poly.entity_id
_entity_poly.type
_entity_poly.pdbx_seq_one_letter_code
_entity_poly.pdbx_strand_id
1 'polypeptide(L)'
;MAKHNYLTSPPNLTGMPPGVPYIIGNEAAERFSYYGMKSVLTVFMAHYLLNQSGVLAPMSDNQAYMYSHVFVLGVYALPVLGAILADGFFGKYRTILSLSIVYCLGNLTLACMATSWGIAIGQRTMLAIGLFLICLGAGGIKPCVSANVGDQFGESNKHLLSKMFGWFYFSINAGSFISSILCPWLLANSKWGPGWAFGIPGIAMLIATLFFWGGRKKMVHVPPAGLGYLKETFSKEGLITLGRIAMVYVFILVFWALWGMSNGVEWTLQAEKMDLHWMGMNLIAAQVQTANPILILIFIPVVNYLIYPAIDKVFPLTPLRKIGIGLFITALSFVVIVWIQGQIDAGMKPSINWQLLAYVILTLGEAMVSITGLEFSYTQAPNSMKSSVMALWLLTVASGEGFVALVNKWILGGGHKLSAYQYFTFFTWLMFGAAVVFVIVASFYKGRTYLQTQQLTPDEIATEPILHGGTPS
;
A
#
# COMPACT_ATOMS: atom_id res chain seq x y z
N MET A 1 -24.43 12.99 -28.60
CA MET A 1 -23.68 12.21 -27.58
C MET A 1 -24.44 12.30 -26.27
N ALA A 2 -24.90 11.18 -25.71
CA ALA A 2 -25.69 11.18 -24.48
C ALA A 2 -24.85 11.77 -23.31
N LYS A 3 -25.28 12.91 -22.76
CA LYS A 3 -24.75 13.50 -21.52
C LYS A 3 -25.10 12.58 -20.35
N HIS A 4 -24.31 11.54 -20.12
CA HIS A 4 -24.30 10.90 -18.81
C HIS A 4 -23.63 11.88 -17.84
N ASN A 5 -24.43 12.64 -17.09
CA ASN A 5 -23.94 13.54 -16.05
C ASN A 5 -23.43 12.72 -14.87
N TYR A 6 -22.16 12.30 -14.93
CA TYR A 6 -21.44 11.80 -13.77
C TYR A 6 -21.20 12.95 -12.78
N LEU A 7 -21.19 12.65 -11.48
CA LEU A 7 -20.80 13.64 -10.47
C LEU A 7 -19.35 14.04 -10.69
N THR A 8 -19.04 15.33 -10.74
CA THR A 8 -17.66 15.85 -10.89
C THR A 8 -17.11 16.44 -9.60
N SER A 9 -17.97 16.64 -8.60
CA SER A 9 -17.65 17.11 -7.26
C SER A 9 -18.40 16.29 -6.20
N PRO A 10 -17.90 16.22 -4.96
CA PRO A 10 -18.58 15.54 -3.87
C PRO A 10 -19.96 16.15 -3.60
N PRO A 11 -20.99 15.32 -3.39
CA PRO A 11 -22.27 15.81 -2.91
C PRO A 11 -22.14 16.44 -1.51
N ASN A 12 -22.98 17.42 -1.20
CA ASN A 12 -23.08 17.99 0.14
C ASN A 12 -23.86 17.02 1.05
N LEU A 13 -23.14 16.11 1.70
CA LEU A 13 -23.70 15.11 2.61
C LEU A 13 -22.79 14.92 3.81
N THR A 14 -23.39 14.70 4.99
CA THR A 14 -22.67 14.53 6.25
C THR A 14 -22.19 13.09 6.48
N GLY A 15 -22.82 12.12 5.80
CA GLY A 15 -22.52 10.70 5.89
C GLY A 15 -21.42 10.22 4.93
N MET A 16 -21.20 8.90 4.96
CA MET A 16 -20.26 8.23 4.05
C MET A 16 -20.75 8.33 2.60
N PRO A 17 -19.92 8.80 1.65
CA PRO A 17 -20.33 8.90 0.25
C PRO A 17 -20.71 7.53 -0.34
N PRO A 18 -21.76 7.46 -1.19
CA PRO A 18 -22.27 6.20 -1.72
C PRO A 18 -21.30 5.50 -2.69
N GLY A 19 -20.28 6.21 -3.20
CA GLY A 19 -19.21 5.64 -4.02
C GLY A 19 -18.17 4.86 -3.23
N VAL A 20 -17.97 5.16 -1.94
CA VAL A 20 -16.89 4.59 -1.11
C VAL A 20 -16.95 3.06 -1.00
N PRO A 21 -18.12 2.41 -0.75
CA PRO A 21 -18.18 0.95 -0.68
C PRO A 21 -17.68 0.25 -1.96
N TYR A 22 -17.93 0.84 -3.13
CA TYR A 22 -17.46 0.28 -4.41
C TYR A 22 -15.95 0.36 -4.56
N ILE A 23 -15.34 1.42 -4.05
CA ILE A 23 -13.88 1.60 -4.09
C ILE A 23 -13.21 0.65 -3.10
N ILE A 24 -13.73 0.54 -1.87
CA ILE A 24 -13.19 -0.37 -0.84
C ILE A 24 -13.32 -1.83 -1.25
N GLY A 25 -14.48 -2.23 -1.81
CA GLY A 25 -14.68 -3.59 -2.30
C GLY A 25 -13.80 -3.93 -3.50
N ASN A 26 -13.61 -2.99 -4.42
CA ASN A 26 -12.61 -3.12 -5.49
C ASN A 26 -11.20 -3.30 -4.93
N GLU A 27 -10.81 -2.47 -3.95
CA GLU A 27 -9.48 -2.56 -3.33
C GLU A 27 -9.27 -3.92 -2.65
N ALA A 28 -10.26 -4.44 -1.92
CA ALA A 28 -10.17 -5.75 -1.28
C ALA A 28 -9.88 -6.87 -2.31
N ALA A 29 -10.65 -6.89 -3.40
CA ALA A 29 -10.59 -7.92 -4.43
C ALA A 29 -9.33 -7.80 -5.31
N GLU A 30 -8.89 -6.59 -5.64
CA GLU A 30 -7.63 -6.38 -6.34
C GLU A 30 -6.43 -6.76 -5.46
N ARG A 31 -6.46 -6.45 -4.16
CA ARG A 31 -5.37 -6.81 -3.23
C ARG A 31 -5.29 -8.30 -3.04
N PHE A 32 -6.43 -8.97 -2.92
CA PHE A 32 -6.50 -10.41 -3.00
C PHE A 32 -5.81 -10.94 -4.27
N SER A 33 -6.12 -10.38 -5.44
CA SER A 33 -5.50 -10.79 -6.71
C SER A 33 -3.98 -10.61 -6.71
N TYR A 34 -3.50 -9.41 -6.39
CA TYR A 34 -2.09 -9.07 -6.40
C TYR A 34 -1.27 -9.97 -5.47
N TYR A 35 -1.65 -10.04 -4.19
CA TYR A 35 -0.90 -10.79 -3.19
C TYR A 35 -1.03 -12.30 -3.39
N GLY A 36 -2.20 -12.78 -3.83
CA GLY A 36 -2.42 -14.19 -4.15
C GLY A 36 -1.50 -14.66 -5.27
N MET A 37 -1.50 -13.95 -6.40
CA MET A 37 -0.60 -14.23 -7.52
C MET A 37 0.88 -14.11 -7.11
N LYS A 38 1.25 -13.03 -6.39
CA LYS A 38 2.63 -12.81 -5.93
C LYS A 38 3.12 -13.95 -5.03
N SER A 39 2.27 -14.47 -4.14
CA SER A 39 2.65 -15.52 -3.17
C SER A 39 3.04 -16.84 -3.84
N VAL A 40 2.49 -17.14 -5.03
CA VAL A 40 2.76 -18.38 -5.77
C VAL A 40 3.79 -18.22 -6.88
N LEU A 41 4.09 -16.99 -7.28
CA LEU A 41 4.89 -16.67 -8.47
C LEU A 41 6.29 -17.30 -8.46
N THR A 42 7.06 -17.09 -7.38
CA THR A 42 8.43 -17.61 -7.28
C THR A 42 8.45 -19.14 -7.28
N VAL A 43 7.56 -19.75 -6.48
CA VAL A 43 7.45 -21.22 -6.36
C VAL A 43 7.04 -21.85 -7.70
N PHE A 44 6.10 -21.21 -8.40
CA PHE A 44 5.70 -21.66 -9.73
C PHE A 44 6.88 -21.67 -10.71
N MET A 45 7.67 -20.59 -10.76
CA MET A 45 8.84 -20.51 -11.64
C MET A 45 9.91 -21.55 -11.29
N ALA A 46 10.14 -21.82 -10.01
CA ALA A 46 11.17 -22.74 -9.54
C ALA A 46 10.78 -24.23 -9.65
N HIS A 47 9.48 -24.57 -9.70
CA HIS A 47 9.06 -25.97 -9.59
C HIS A 47 8.01 -26.46 -10.58
N TYR A 48 7.22 -25.56 -11.18
CA TYR A 48 6.02 -25.96 -11.95
C TYR A 48 6.06 -25.57 -13.44
N LEU A 49 7.10 -24.85 -13.88
CA LEU A 49 7.24 -24.44 -15.28
C LEU A 49 7.48 -25.63 -16.22
N LEU A 50 6.76 -25.64 -17.33
CA LEU A 50 6.86 -26.61 -18.42
C LEU A 50 7.49 -25.97 -19.66
N ASN A 51 8.21 -26.79 -20.44
CA ASN A 51 8.60 -26.44 -21.81
C ASN A 51 7.44 -26.66 -22.80
N GLN A 52 7.65 -26.32 -24.07
CA GLN A 52 6.62 -26.44 -25.12
C GLN A 52 6.16 -27.88 -25.39
N SER A 53 6.97 -28.87 -25.01
CA SER A 53 6.63 -30.29 -25.09
C SER A 53 5.86 -30.81 -23.86
N GLY A 54 5.55 -29.94 -22.90
CA GLY A 54 4.86 -30.30 -21.66
C GLY A 54 5.73 -30.98 -20.61
N VAL A 55 7.06 -30.97 -20.78
CA VAL A 55 8.03 -31.54 -19.82
C VAL A 55 8.45 -30.45 -18.84
N LEU A 56 8.63 -30.81 -17.56
CA LEU A 56 9.12 -29.90 -16.53
C LEU A 56 10.48 -29.29 -16.92
N ALA A 57 10.51 -27.96 -16.95
CA ALA A 57 11.67 -27.14 -17.26
C ALA A 57 11.73 -25.89 -16.35
N PRO A 58 11.84 -26.09 -15.02
CA PRO A 58 11.87 -25.01 -14.04
C PRO A 58 13.05 -24.05 -14.25
N MET A 59 12.92 -22.86 -13.68
CA MET A 59 14.03 -21.93 -13.49
C MET A 59 14.83 -22.34 -12.25
N SER A 60 16.09 -21.90 -12.15
CA SER A 60 16.80 -22.02 -10.87
C SER A 60 16.19 -21.10 -9.82
N ASP A 61 16.33 -21.44 -8.54
CA ASP A 61 15.80 -20.65 -7.42
C ASP A 61 16.27 -19.18 -7.49
N ASN A 62 17.54 -18.96 -7.83
CA ASN A 62 18.11 -17.62 -7.99
C ASN A 62 17.47 -16.85 -9.15
N GLN A 63 17.19 -17.52 -10.28
CA GLN A 63 16.50 -16.89 -11.41
C GLN A 63 15.05 -16.55 -11.06
N ALA A 64 14.31 -17.48 -10.45
CA ALA A 64 12.94 -17.28 -10.02
C ALA A 64 12.84 -16.10 -9.03
N TYR A 65 13.74 -16.05 -8.06
CA TYR A 65 13.85 -14.94 -7.11
C TYR A 65 14.09 -13.61 -7.83
N MET A 66 15.11 -13.54 -8.69
CA MET A 66 15.44 -12.33 -9.44
C MET A 66 14.25 -11.80 -10.26
N TYR A 67 13.56 -12.66 -11.02
CA TYR A 67 12.42 -12.24 -11.83
C TYR A 67 11.24 -11.76 -10.99
N SER A 68 10.94 -12.42 -9.86
CA SER A 68 9.92 -11.96 -8.91
C SER A 68 10.25 -10.57 -8.37
N HIS A 69 11.52 -10.29 -8.06
CA HIS A 69 11.95 -8.97 -7.60
C HIS A 69 11.88 -7.89 -8.68
N VAL A 70 12.26 -8.20 -9.92
CA VAL A 70 12.11 -7.28 -11.07
C VAL A 70 10.64 -6.95 -11.30
N PHE A 71 9.75 -7.94 -11.21
CA PHE A 71 8.31 -7.72 -11.30
C PHE A 71 7.81 -6.78 -10.20
N VAL A 72 8.17 -7.04 -8.94
CA VAL A 72 7.76 -6.18 -7.80
C VAL A 72 8.30 -4.76 -7.98
N LEU A 73 9.57 -4.60 -8.38
CA LEU A 73 10.18 -3.30 -8.65
C LEU A 73 9.38 -2.52 -9.70
N GLY A 74 9.00 -3.17 -10.80
CA GLY A 74 8.18 -2.54 -11.84
C GLY A 74 6.83 -2.05 -11.32
N VAL A 75 6.15 -2.87 -10.51
CA VAL A 75 4.85 -2.52 -9.90
C VAL A 75 4.95 -1.28 -8.99
N TYR A 76 6.10 -1.06 -8.33
CA TYR A 76 6.32 0.11 -7.48
C TYR A 76 6.96 1.31 -8.20
N ALA A 77 7.51 1.12 -9.40
CA ALA A 77 8.02 2.22 -10.24
C ALA A 77 6.94 2.87 -11.12
N LEU A 78 5.99 2.07 -11.61
CA LEU A 78 4.90 2.52 -12.48
C LEU A 78 3.79 3.39 -11.87
N PRO A 79 3.62 3.55 -10.53
CA PRO A 79 2.70 4.54 -9.97
C PRO A 79 2.88 5.94 -10.55
N VAL A 80 4.12 6.37 -10.81
CA VAL A 80 4.38 7.69 -11.40
C VAL A 80 3.69 7.84 -12.77
N LEU A 81 3.75 6.80 -13.61
CA LEU A 81 3.08 6.79 -14.91
C LEU A 81 1.56 6.82 -14.75
N GLY A 82 1.02 6.02 -13.82
CA GLY A 82 -0.41 6.04 -13.49
C GLY A 82 -0.91 7.42 -13.06
N ALA A 83 -0.15 8.09 -12.19
CA ALA A 83 -0.45 9.43 -11.72
C ALA A 83 -0.46 10.46 -12.85
N ILE A 84 0.53 10.43 -13.75
CA ILE A 84 0.58 11.32 -14.92
C ILE A 84 -0.64 11.11 -15.83
N LEU A 85 -1.01 9.86 -16.10
CA LEU A 85 -2.18 9.55 -16.92
C LEU A 85 -3.49 10.05 -16.28
N ALA A 86 -3.62 9.88 -14.96
CA ALA A 86 -4.81 10.28 -14.22
C ALA A 86 -4.94 11.80 -14.06
N ASP A 87 -3.90 12.47 -13.56
CA ASP A 87 -3.95 13.90 -13.26
C ASP A 87 -3.86 14.74 -14.56
N GLY A 88 -3.11 14.28 -15.57
CA GLY A 88 -2.85 15.01 -16.81
C GLY A 88 -3.84 14.76 -17.95
N PHE A 89 -4.27 13.51 -18.19
CA PHE A 89 -4.90 13.15 -19.47
C PHE A 89 -6.33 12.62 -19.35
N PHE A 90 -6.57 11.59 -18.54
CA PHE A 90 -7.82 10.82 -18.60
C PHE A 90 -8.74 11.03 -17.40
N GLY A 91 -8.24 11.57 -16.29
CA GLY A 91 -8.94 11.57 -15.01
C GLY A 91 -8.84 10.22 -14.30
N LYS A 92 -8.92 10.24 -12.97
CA LYS A 92 -8.64 9.07 -12.11
C LYS A 92 -9.53 7.86 -12.45
N TYR A 93 -10.84 8.06 -12.56
CA TYR A 93 -11.78 6.97 -12.84
C TYR A 93 -11.45 6.22 -14.15
N ARG A 94 -11.18 6.95 -15.24
CA ARG A 94 -10.88 6.33 -16.54
C ARG A 94 -9.53 5.63 -16.52
N THR A 95 -8.51 6.24 -15.92
CA THR A 95 -7.20 5.61 -15.73
C THR A 95 -7.32 4.31 -14.94
N ILE A 96 -8.06 4.31 -13.82
CA ILE A 96 -8.30 3.11 -13.02
C ILE A 96 -8.99 2.04 -13.85
N LEU A 97 -10.12 2.35 -14.50
CA LEU A 97 -10.89 1.36 -15.25
C LEU A 97 -10.09 0.76 -16.43
N SER A 98 -9.41 1.60 -17.22
CA SER A 98 -8.63 1.15 -18.37
C SER A 98 -7.45 0.27 -17.95
N LEU A 99 -6.70 0.67 -16.93
CA LEU A 99 -5.56 -0.11 -16.43
C LEU A 99 -6.00 -1.38 -15.68
N SER A 100 -7.16 -1.36 -15.02
CA SER A 100 -7.75 -2.57 -14.44
C SER A 100 -8.14 -3.60 -15.50
N ILE A 101 -8.57 -3.18 -16.70
CA ILE A 101 -8.81 -4.11 -17.83
C ILE A 101 -7.48 -4.73 -18.28
N VAL A 102 -6.42 -3.94 -18.43
CA VAL A 102 -5.07 -4.45 -18.74
C VAL A 102 -4.62 -5.45 -17.68
N TYR A 103 -4.91 -5.16 -16.40
CA TYR A 103 -4.61 -6.06 -15.30
C TYR A 103 -5.41 -7.38 -15.39
N CYS A 104 -6.70 -7.33 -15.70
CA CYS A 104 -7.51 -8.53 -15.97
C CYS A 104 -6.92 -9.38 -17.09
N LEU A 105 -6.48 -8.76 -18.19
CA LEU A 105 -5.83 -9.48 -19.31
C LEU A 105 -4.51 -10.13 -18.91
N GLY A 106 -3.72 -9.47 -18.06
CA GLY A 106 -2.50 -10.04 -17.51
C GLY A 106 -2.76 -11.28 -16.66
N ASN A 107 -3.74 -11.20 -15.75
CA ASN A 107 -4.14 -12.37 -14.95
C ASN A 107 -4.75 -13.48 -15.81
N LEU A 108 -5.54 -13.14 -16.83
CA LEU A 108 -6.09 -14.13 -17.77
C LEU A 108 -4.97 -14.88 -18.49
N THR A 109 -3.93 -14.16 -18.91
CA THR A 109 -2.75 -14.75 -19.55
C THR A 109 -2.05 -15.75 -18.60
N LEU A 110 -1.90 -15.39 -17.32
CA LEU A 110 -1.34 -16.29 -16.31
C LEU A 110 -2.27 -17.50 -16.06
N ALA A 111 -3.57 -17.30 -15.93
CA ALA A 111 -4.53 -18.39 -15.71
C ALA A 111 -4.51 -19.40 -16.87
N CYS A 112 -4.36 -18.91 -18.10
CA CYS A 112 -4.34 -19.74 -19.30
C CYS A 112 -3.01 -20.47 -19.55
N MET A 113 -1.93 -20.16 -18.83
CA MET A 113 -0.62 -20.78 -19.12
C MET A 113 -0.58 -22.30 -18.85
N ALA A 114 -1.47 -22.81 -17.99
CA ALA A 114 -1.58 -24.23 -17.69
C ALA A 114 -2.40 -25.03 -18.73
N THR A 115 -3.02 -24.35 -19.71
CA THR A 115 -3.79 -25.00 -20.78
C THR A 115 -2.89 -25.59 -21.86
N SER A 116 -3.39 -26.53 -22.66
CA SER A 116 -2.63 -27.15 -23.76
C SER A 116 -2.09 -26.12 -24.76
N TRP A 117 -2.87 -25.07 -25.06
CA TRP A 117 -2.42 -23.99 -25.95
C TRP A 117 -1.40 -23.06 -25.29
N GLY A 118 -1.55 -22.78 -23.98
CA GLY A 118 -0.57 -22.03 -23.21
C GLY A 118 0.79 -22.74 -23.13
N ILE A 119 0.79 -24.07 -23.00
CA ILE A 119 1.99 -24.90 -23.07
C ILE A 119 2.60 -24.83 -24.48
N ALA A 120 1.80 -24.97 -25.54
CA ALA A 120 2.28 -24.91 -26.92
C ALA A 120 2.91 -23.56 -27.30
N ILE A 121 2.34 -22.44 -26.84
CA ILE A 121 2.94 -21.10 -27.02
C ILE A 121 4.24 -20.95 -26.23
N GLY A 122 4.32 -21.63 -25.08
CA GLY A 122 5.46 -21.60 -24.17
C GLY A 122 5.14 -20.81 -22.91
N GLN A 123 5.15 -21.50 -21.76
CA GLN A 123 4.76 -20.91 -20.48
C GLN A 123 5.64 -19.73 -20.05
N ARG A 124 6.94 -19.74 -20.37
CA ARG A 124 7.85 -18.62 -20.07
C ARG A 124 7.43 -17.33 -20.79
N THR A 125 6.97 -17.44 -22.04
CA THR A 125 6.48 -16.30 -22.83
C THR A 125 5.16 -15.78 -22.28
N MET A 126 4.21 -16.68 -21.99
CA MET A 126 2.93 -16.33 -21.36
C MET A 126 3.14 -15.66 -19.99
N LEU A 127 4.06 -16.19 -19.18
CA LEU A 127 4.43 -15.63 -17.89
C LEU A 127 4.99 -14.20 -18.05
N ALA A 128 5.93 -13.98 -18.98
CA ALA A 128 6.49 -12.66 -19.22
C ALA A 128 5.43 -11.63 -19.65
N ILE A 129 4.55 -12.01 -20.58
CA ILE A 129 3.43 -11.15 -21.03
C ILE A 129 2.48 -10.86 -19.88
N GLY A 130 2.05 -11.89 -19.15
CA GLY A 130 1.12 -11.76 -18.04
C GLY A 130 1.66 -10.86 -16.94
N LEU A 131 2.91 -11.06 -16.53
CA LEU A 131 3.59 -10.23 -15.53
C LEU A 131 3.76 -8.79 -16.01
N PHE A 132 4.10 -8.56 -17.28
CA PHE A 132 4.20 -7.21 -17.83
C PHE A 132 2.86 -6.46 -17.79
N LEU A 133 1.78 -7.11 -18.21
CA LEU A 133 0.43 -6.52 -18.18
C LEU A 133 -0.05 -6.26 -16.74
N ILE A 134 0.20 -7.21 -15.82
CA ILE A 134 -0.08 -7.02 -14.39
C ILE A 134 0.73 -5.85 -13.83
N CYS A 135 2.01 -5.74 -14.22
CA CYS A 135 2.88 -4.66 -13.79
C CYS A 135 2.31 -3.28 -14.20
N LEU A 136 1.91 -3.14 -15.46
CA LEU A 136 1.23 -1.94 -15.98
C LEU A 136 -0.08 -1.64 -15.24
N GLY A 137 -0.92 -2.65 -15.06
CA GLY A 137 -2.22 -2.53 -14.40
C GLY A 137 -2.07 -2.17 -12.92
N ALA A 138 -1.50 -3.08 -12.13
CA ALA A 138 -1.35 -2.94 -10.68
C ALA A 138 -0.54 -1.69 -10.31
N GLY A 139 0.57 -1.43 -11.00
CA GLY A 139 1.40 -0.26 -10.72
C GLY A 139 0.69 1.05 -11.01
N GLY A 140 0.03 1.15 -12.18
CA GLY A 140 -0.59 2.41 -12.59
C GLY A 140 -1.89 2.76 -11.86
N ILE A 141 -2.67 1.78 -11.37
CA ILE A 141 -3.91 2.08 -10.61
C ILE A 141 -3.65 2.53 -9.17
N LYS A 142 -2.59 2.04 -8.52
CA LYS A 142 -2.30 2.26 -7.09
C LYS A 142 -2.44 3.72 -6.60
N PRO A 143 -1.76 4.71 -7.22
CA PRO A 143 -1.88 6.10 -6.75
C PRO A 143 -3.25 6.71 -7.08
N CYS A 144 -3.87 6.25 -8.17
CA CYS A 144 -5.14 6.75 -8.66
C CYS A 144 -6.30 6.33 -7.76
N VAL A 145 -6.35 5.06 -7.34
CA VAL A 145 -7.42 4.54 -6.46
C VAL A 145 -7.38 5.21 -5.09
N SER A 146 -6.18 5.35 -4.53
CA SER A 146 -5.97 6.00 -3.23
C SER A 146 -6.38 7.48 -3.24
N ALA A 147 -6.16 8.19 -4.35
CA ALA A 147 -6.66 9.55 -4.52
C ALA A 147 -8.18 9.59 -4.80
N ASN A 148 -8.68 8.67 -5.62
CA ASN A 148 -10.09 8.59 -6.00
C ASN A 148 -11.02 8.35 -4.81
N VAL A 149 -10.59 7.57 -3.80
CA VAL A 149 -11.40 7.37 -2.58
C VAL A 149 -11.49 8.65 -1.74
N GLY A 150 -10.41 9.43 -1.68
CA GLY A 150 -10.41 10.73 -1.01
C GLY A 150 -11.27 11.76 -1.73
N ASP A 151 -11.30 11.73 -3.07
CA ASP A 151 -12.08 12.66 -3.90
C ASP A 151 -13.60 12.53 -3.72
N GLN A 152 -14.06 11.50 -3.00
CA GLN A 152 -15.47 11.33 -2.68
C GLN A 152 -15.93 12.23 -1.52
N PHE A 153 -15.00 12.89 -0.83
CA PHE A 153 -15.26 13.70 0.36
C PHE A 153 -15.04 15.18 0.08
N GLY A 154 -15.84 16.01 0.74
CA GLY A 154 -15.69 17.46 0.78
C GLY A 154 -15.72 17.98 2.22
N GLU A 155 -15.98 19.27 2.41
CA GLU A 155 -15.93 19.91 3.72
C GLU A 155 -16.94 19.34 4.72
N SER A 156 -18.18 19.05 4.31
CA SER A 156 -19.24 18.60 5.23
C SER A 156 -19.05 17.19 5.80
N ASN A 157 -18.28 16.33 5.14
CA ASN A 157 -17.98 14.96 5.61
C ASN A 157 -16.48 14.68 5.82
N LYS A 158 -15.61 15.71 5.84
CA LYS A 158 -14.16 15.54 6.04
C LYS A 158 -13.78 14.78 7.31
N HIS A 159 -14.60 14.86 8.34
CA HIS A 159 -14.40 14.16 9.62
C HIS A 159 -14.44 12.61 9.48
N LEU A 160 -14.94 12.09 8.36
CA LEU A 160 -14.97 10.66 8.05
C LEU A 160 -13.74 10.16 7.26
N LEU A 161 -12.87 11.05 6.76
CA LEU A 161 -11.70 10.68 5.95
C LEU A 161 -10.79 9.70 6.67
N SER A 162 -10.45 9.98 7.93
CA SER A 162 -9.59 9.09 8.73
C SER A 162 -10.20 7.69 8.90
N LYS A 163 -11.52 7.60 9.13
CA LYS A 163 -12.23 6.32 9.20
C LYS A 163 -12.23 5.60 7.85
N MET A 164 -12.41 6.32 6.76
CA MET A 164 -12.39 5.76 5.41
C MET A 164 -11.01 5.19 5.07
N PHE A 165 -9.93 5.94 5.30
CA PHE A 165 -8.57 5.45 5.06
C PHE A 165 -8.23 4.27 5.96
N GLY A 166 -8.78 4.22 7.19
CA GLY A 166 -8.75 3.03 8.04
C GLY A 166 -9.38 1.80 7.38
N TRP A 167 -10.60 1.92 6.85
CA TRP A 167 -11.27 0.83 6.13
C TRP A 167 -10.59 0.46 4.81
N PHE A 168 -10.02 1.43 4.10
CA PHE A 168 -9.23 1.20 2.90
C PHE A 168 -7.97 0.38 3.21
N TYR A 169 -7.26 0.72 4.29
CA TYR A 169 -6.09 -0.04 4.72
C TYR A 169 -6.46 -1.42 5.29
N PHE A 170 -7.61 -1.53 5.95
CA PHE A 170 -8.16 -2.81 6.40
C PHE A 170 -8.45 -3.74 5.20
N SER A 171 -9.08 -3.24 4.14
CA SER A 171 -9.42 -4.06 2.98
C SER A 171 -8.18 -4.57 2.24
N ILE A 172 -7.12 -3.75 2.17
CA ILE A 172 -5.80 -4.16 1.66
C ILE A 172 -5.27 -5.39 2.41
N ASN A 173 -5.24 -5.31 3.74
CA ASN A 173 -4.68 -6.37 4.58
C ASN A 173 -5.56 -7.61 4.60
N ALA A 174 -6.88 -7.44 4.60
CA ALA A 174 -7.82 -8.57 4.55
C ALA A 174 -7.66 -9.37 3.24
N GLY A 175 -7.62 -8.67 2.11
CA GLY A 175 -7.39 -9.30 0.81
C GLY A 175 -6.05 -10.03 0.73
N SER A 176 -4.97 -9.38 1.21
CA SER A 176 -3.62 -9.95 1.24
C SER A 176 -3.52 -11.20 2.11
N PHE A 177 -4.08 -11.15 3.32
CA PHE A 177 -4.02 -12.26 4.27
C PHE A 177 -4.71 -13.51 3.73
N ILE A 178 -5.94 -13.37 3.22
CA ILE A 178 -6.72 -14.50 2.71
C ILE A 178 -6.03 -15.11 1.49
N SER A 179 -5.56 -14.29 0.55
CA SER A 179 -4.95 -14.77 -0.68
C SER A 179 -3.58 -15.43 -0.46
N SER A 180 -2.79 -14.93 0.50
CA SER A 180 -1.47 -15.48 0.84
C SER A 180 -1.54 -16.87 1.48
N ILE A 181 -2.70 -17.25 2.05
CA ILE A 181 -2.94 -18.61 2.55
C ILE A 181 -3.53 -19.49 1.43
N LEU A 182 -4.54 -18.98 0.74
CA LEU A 182 -5.32 -19.78 -0.22
C LEU A 182 -4.52 -20.13 -1.49
N CYS A 183 -3.80 -19.18 -2.08
CA CYS A 183 -3.14 -19.38 -3.36
C CYS A 183 -1.99 -20.41 -3.29
N PRO A 184 -1.08 -20.39 -2.29
CA PRO A 184 -0.07 -21.44 -2.12
C PRO A 184 -0.68 -22.82 -1.88
N TRP A 185 -1.78 -22.90 -1.12
CA TRP A 185 -2.51 -24.15 -0.92
C TRP A 185 -3.08 -24.71 -2.23
N LEU A 186 -3.65 -23.85 -3.09
CA LEU A 186 -4.13 -24.25 -4.42
C LEU A 186 -2.99 -24.75 -5.31
N LEU A 187 -1.84 -24.07 -5.30
CA LEU A 187 -0.68 -24.44 -6.11
C LEU A 187 -0.13 -25.82 -5.70
N ALA A 188 -0.02 -26.08 -4.40
CA ALA A 188 0.51 -27.34 -3.86
C ALA A 188 -0.45 -28.53 -4.05
N ASN A 189 -1.74 -28.27 -4.23
CA ASN A 189 -2.75 -29.32 -4.37
C ASN A 189 -2.76 -29.92 -5.78
N SER A 190 -2.57 -31.23 -5.89
CA SER A 190 -2.52 -31.96 -7.17
C SER A 190 -3.80 -31.87 -8.00
N LYS A 191 -4.97 -31.58 -7.39
CA LYS A 191 -6.25 -31.43 -8.10
C LYS A 191 -6.40 -30.04 -8.74
N TRP A 192 -5.81 -29.01 -8.16
CA TRP A 192 -6.02 -27.62 -8.57
C TRP A 192 -4.82 -27.07 -9.33
N GLY A 193 -3.63 -27.16 -8.73
CA GLY A 193 -2.35 -26.79 -9.35
C GLY A 193 -2.28 -25.34 -9.83
N PRO A 194 -1.36 -25.04 -10.78
CA PRO A 194 -1.11 -23.68 -11.25
C PRO A 194 -2.31 -22.98 -11.89
N GLY A 195 -3.15 -23.71 -12.64
CA GLY A 195 -4.28 -23.11 -13.35
C GLY A 195 -5.25 -22.38 -12.41
N TRP A 196 -5.57 -23.01 -11.27
CA TRP A 196 -6.42 -22.39 -10.24
C TRP A 196 -5.67 -21.40 -9.35
N ALA A 197 -4.39 -21.68 -9.05
CA ALA A 197 -3.56 -20.77 -8.26
C ALA A 197 -3.42 -19.37 -8.90
N PHE A 198 -3.39 -19.29 -10.23
CA PHE A 198 -3.42 -18.02 -10.98
C PHE A 198 -4.83 -17.61 -11.43
N GLY A 199 -5.73 -18.58 -11.65
CA GLY A 199 -7.11 -18.34 -12.07
C GLY A 199 -7.97 -17.63 -11.03
N ILE A 200 -7.88 -18.02 -9.75
CA ILE A 200 -8.68 -17.38 -8.69
C ILE A 200 -8.27 -15.91 -8.49
N PRO A 201 -6.98 -15.54 -8.42
CA PRO A 201 -6.56 -14.15 -8.50
C PRO A 201 -7.10 -13.40 -9.72
N GLY A 202 -7.14 -14.04 -10.90
CA GLY A 202 -7.72 -13.42 -12.09
C GLY A 202 -9.22 -13.15 -12.00
N ILE A 203 -9.98 -14.10 -11.45
CA ILE A 203 -11.41 -13.93 -11.18
C ILE A 203 -11.63 -12.81 -10.16
N ALA A 204 -10.83 -12.74 -9.10
CA ALA A 204 -10.89 -11.68 -8.11
C ALA A 204 -10.63 -10.29 -8.74
N MET A 205 -9.64 -10.18 -9.64
CA MET A 205 -9.37 -8.93 -10.37
C MET A 205 -10.52 -8.53 -11.30
N LEU A 206 -11.16 -9.50 -11.96
CA LEU A 206 -12.35 -9.25 -12.77
C LEU A 206 -13.51 -8.74 -11.91
N ILE A 207 -13.76 -9.38 -10.77
CA ILE A 207 -14.77 -8.94 -9.79
C ILE A 207 -14.46 -7.52 -9.31
N ALA A 208 -13.20 -7.23 -8.95
CA ALA A 208 -12.77 -5.89 -8.55
C ALA A 208 -13.16 -4.84 -9.61
N THR A 209 -12.78 -5.10 -10.86
CA THR A 209 -13.05 -4.21 -12.00
C THR A 209 -14.55 -4.00 -12.23
N LEU A 210 -15.35 -5.06 -12.19
CA LEU A 210 -16.80 -4.99 -12.34
C LEU A 210 -17.46 -4.24 -11.19
N PHE A 211 -16.98 -4.44 -9.96
CA PHE A 211 -17.47 -3.74 -8.78
C PHE A 211 -17.17 -2.25 -8.85
N PHE A 212 -15.95 -1.87 -9.23
CA PHE A 212 -15.58 -0.47 -9.47
C PHE A 212 -16.44 0.17 -10.57
N TRP A 213 -16.63 -0.52 -11.70
CA TRP A 213 -17.50 -0.06 -12.79
C TRP A 213 -18.98 0.06 -12.37
N GLY A 214 -19.45 -0.80 -11.47
CA GLY A 214 -20.78 -0.73 -10.87
C GLY A 214 -21.01 0.57 -10.09
N GLY A 215 -19.95 1.13 -9.49
CA GLY A 215 -19.99 2.40 -8.75
C GLY A 215 -20.02 3.66 -9.63
N ARG A 216 -19.91 3.55 -10.96
CA ARG A 216 -19.74 4.70 -11.87
C ARG A 216 -20.78 5.81 -11.77
N LYS A 217 -22.02 5.50 -11.36
CA LYS A 217 -23.07 6.54 -11.20
C LYS A 217 -23.13 7.14 -9.79
N LYS A 218 -22.39 6.56 -8.84
CA LYS A 218 -22.37 6.96 -7.42
C LYS A 218 -21.05 7.61 -7.02
N MET A 219 -19.99 7.40 -7.81
CA MET A 219 -18.67 7.98 -7.56
C MET A 219 -18.52 9.36 -8.20
N VAL A 220 -17.74 10.20 -7.54
CA VAL A 220 -17.23 11.47 -8.07
C VAL A 220 -16.12 11.20 -9.07
N HIS A 221 -16.24 11.80 -10.25
CA HIS A 221 -15.35 11.74 -11.39
C HIS A 221 -14.67 13.09 -11.55
N VAL A 222 -13.58 13.30 -10.79
CA VAL A 222 -12.80 14.53 -10.88
C VAL A 222 -12.17 14.62 -12.29
N PRO A 223 -12.40 15.72 -13.04
CA PRO A 223 -11.82 15.90 -14.36
C PRO A 223 -10.29 16.04 -14.27
N PRO A 224 -9.54 15.64 -15.32
CA PRO A 224 -8.10 15.86 -15.36
C PRO A 224 -7.78 17.36 -15.39
N ALA A 225 -6.67 17.74 -14.77
CA ALA A 225 -6.18 19.12 -14.77
C ALA A 225 -5.53 19.54 -16.11
N GLY A 226 -5.33 18.57 -17.02
CA GLY A 226 -4.68 18.81 -18.31
C GLY A 226 -3.17 19.00 -18.20
N LEU A 227 -2.52 19.41 -19.29
CA LEU A 227 -1.08 19.72 -19.31
C LEU A 227 -0.71 20.89 -18.38
N GLY A 228 -1.69 21.70 -17.97
CA GLY A 228 -1.51 22.77 -16.98
C GLY A 228 -1.06 22.25 -15.59
N TYR A 229 -1.40 21.01 -15.23
CA TYR A 229 -0.96 20.40 -13.96
C TYR A 229 0.58 20.34 -13.85
N LEU A 230 1.29 20.07 -14.95
CA LEU A 230 2.76 20.05 -14.92
C LEU A 230 3.32 21.44 -14.62
N LYS A 231 2.74 22.48 -15.25
CA LYS A 231 3.12 23.87 -14.99
C LYS A 231 2.82 24.27 -13.54
N GLU A 232 1.72 23.82 -12.97
CA GLU A 232 1.36 24.05 -11.56
C GLU A 232 2.29 23.30 -10.60
N THR A 233 2.62 22.04 -10.92
CA THR A 233 3.53 21.19 -10.13
C THR A 233 4.93 21.78 -10.03
N PHE A 234 5.47 22.24 -11.16
CA PHE A 234 6.77 22.90 -11.23
C PHE A 234 6.72 24.41 -10.95
N SER A 235 5.56 24.94 -10.56
CA SER A 235 5.46 26.32 -10.08
C SER A 235 6.14 26.47 -8.72
N LYS A 236 6.47 27.71 -8.35
CA LYS A 236 7.06 28.01 -7.03
C LYS A 236 6.17 27.51 -5.89
N GLU A 237 4.85 27.67 -5.98
CA GLU A 237 3.90 27.23 -4.95
C GLU A 237 3.78 25.71 -4.89
N GLY A 238 3.75 25.05 -6.06
CA GLY A 238 3.74 23.59 -6.17
C GLY A 238 4.99 22.97 -5.55
N LEU A 239 6.18 23.46 -5.92
CA LEU A 239 7.45 22.99 -5.38
C LEU A 239 7.59 23.24 -3.87
N ILE A 240 7.11 24.38 -3.36
CA ILE A 240 7.08 24.63 -1.91
C ILE A 240 6.16 23.63 -1.20
N THR A 241 5.00 23.32 -1.78
CA THR A 241 4.05 22.35 -1.22
C THR A 241 4.63 20.95 -1.22
N LEU A 242 5.21 20.51 -2.33
CA LEU A 242 5.93 19.23 -2.44
C LEU A 242 7.12 19.16 -1.48
N GLY A 243 7.90 20.23 -1.35
CA GLY A 243 9.02 20.30 -0.41
C GLY A 243 8.58 20.16 1.05
N ARG A 244 7.43 20.75 1.42
CA ARG A 244 6.83 20.56 2.75
C ARG A 244 6.39 19.10 2.96
N ILE A 245 5.71 18.50 1.99
CA ILE A 245 5.29 17.10 2.09
C ILE A 245 6.50 16.17 2.17
N ALA A 246 7.51 16.39 1.32
CA ALA A 246 8.74 15.63 1.30
C ALA A 246 9.50 15.71 2.64
N MET A 247 9.48 16.86 3.31
CA MET A 247 10.05 17.03 4.65
C MET A 247 9.46 16.05 5.67
N VAL A 248 8.16 15.75 5.59
CA VAL A 248 7.50 14.73 6.44
C VAL A 248 7.90 13.32 5.99
N TYR A 249 7.96 13.08 4.67
CA TYR A 249 8.27 11.78 4.09
C TYR A 249 9.67 11.26 4.44
N VAL A 250 10.67 12.13 4.60
CA VAL A 250 12.03 11.72 5.00
C VAL A 250 12.03 10.95 6.33
N PHE A 251 11.18 11.34 7.28
CA PHE A 251 11.08 10.64 8.56
C PHE A 251 10.27 9.34 8.45
N ILE A 252 9.25 9.32 7.59
CA ILE A 252 8.43 8.14 7.33
C ILE A 252 9.24 7.06 6.58
N LEU A 253 10.23 7.46 5.77
CA LEU A 253 11.17 6.53 5.15
C LEU A 253 11.90 5.67 6.19
N VAL A 254 12.31 6.26 7.32
CA VAL A 254 12.94 5.52 8.44
C VAL A 254 11.96 4.50 9.03
N PHE A 255 10.70 4.87 9.18
CA PHE A 255 9.65 3.91 9.59
C PHE A 255 9.55 2.74 8.62
N TRP A 256 9.51 3.00 7.30
CA TRP A 256 9.45 1.94 6.29
C TRP A 256 10.69 1.04 6.28
N ALA A 257 11.87 1.58 6.60
CA ALA A 257 13.07 0.77 6.77
C ALA A 257 12.91 -0.26 7.90
N LEU A 258 12.43 0.17 9.08
CA LEU A 258 12.21 -0.71 10.23
C LEU A 258 11.07 -1.71 9.97
N TRP A 259 9.97 -1.25 9.38
CA TRP A 259 8.86 -2.10 8.96
C TRP A 259 9.28 -3.15 7.92
N GLY A 260 10.19 -2.79 7.00
CA GLY A 260 10.74 -3.72 6.01
C GLY A 260 11.52 -4.86 6.67
N MET A 261 12.26 -4.59 7.75
CA MET A 261 12.98 -5.62 8.51
C MET A 261 12.05 -6.57 9.26
N SER A 262 10.93 -6.06 9.78
CA SER A 262 9.96 -6.90 10.49
C SER A 262 9.19 -7.83 9.57
N ASN A 263 8.97 -7.42 8.32
CA ASN A 263 8.32 -8.25 7.30
C ASN A 263 9.34 -8.90 6.36
N GLY A 264 10.61 -8.92 6.76
CA GLY A 264 11.75 -9.31 5.94
C GLY A 264 12.60 -10.40 6.57
N VAL A 265 13.85 -10.47 6.12
CA VAL A 265 14.79 -11.53 6.47
C VAL A 265 15.31 -11.35 7.90
N GLU A 266 15.49 -10.11 8.36
CA GLU A 266 16.15 -9.78 9.62
C GLU A 266 15.42 -10.37 10.84
N TRP A 267 14.11 -10.15 10.96
CA TRP A 267 13.33 -10.72 12.07
C TRP A 267 13.16 -12.24 11.94
N THR A 268 13.15 -12.76 10.72
CA THR A 268 13.08 -14.21 10.47
C THR A 268 14.35 -14.91 10.95
N LEU A 269 15.53 -14.37 10.63
CA LEU A 269 16.82 -14.90 11.10
C LEU A 269 16.99 -14.79 12.61
N GLN A 270 16.40 -13.77 13.24
CA GLN A 270 16.34 -13.70 14.69
C GLN A 270 15.44 -14.82 15.25
N ALA A 271 14.26 -15.04 14.66
CA ALA A 271 13.31 -16.06 15.07
C ALA A 271 13.88 -17.49 14.97
N GLU A 272 14.73 -17.77 13.97
CA GLU A 272 15.42 -19.07 13.84
C GLU A 272 16.30 -19.42 15.05
N LYS A 273 16.71 -18.42 15.84
CA LYS A 273 17.54 -18.58 17.04
C LYS A 273 16.72 -18.59 18.34
N MET A 274 15.39 -18.46 18.24
CA MET A 274 14.47 -18.40 19.38
C MET A 274 13.82 -19.77 19.66
N ASP A 275 13.12 -19.86 20.79
CA ASP A 275 12.20 -20.96 21.04
C ASP A 275 10.86 -20.71 20.32
N LEU A 276 10.60 -21.50 19.29
CA LEU A 276 9.43 -21.42 18.41
C LEU A 276 8.25 -22.26 18.89
N HIS A 277 8.32 -22.82 20.11
CA HIS A 277 7.17 -23.49 20.71
C HIS A 277 6.12 -22.46 21.14
N TRP A 278 4.94 -22.52 20.50
CA TRP A 278 3.86 -21.59 20.75
C TRP A 278 2.52 -22.32 20.84
N MET A 279 1.87 -22.24 22.00
CA MET A 279 0.56 -22.85 22.27
C MET A 279 0.47 -24.35 21.90
N GLY A 280 1.52 -25.13 22.17
CA GLY A 280 1.57 -26.56 21.86
C GLY A 280 1.95 -26.89 20.40
N MET A 281 2.16 -25.88 19.55
CA MET A 281 2.60 -26.03 18.17
C MET A 281 4.05 -25.57 18.01
N ASN A 282 4.81 -26.22 17.14
CA ASN A 282 6.15 -25.76 16.77
C ASN A 282 6.03 -24.91 15.51
N LEU A 283 6.23 -23.61 15.65
CA LEU A 283 6.18 -22.67 14.53
C LEU A 283 7.44 -22.77 13.68
N ILE A 284 7.33 -22.42 12.41
CA ILE A 284 8.48 -22.15 11.54
C ILE A 284 8.78 -20.65 11.65
N ALA A 285 10.06 -20.26 11.68
CA ALA A 285 10.48 -18.86 11.83
C ALA A 285 9.79 -17.90 10.83
N ALA A 286 9.62 -18.32 9.58
CA ALA A 286 8.94 -17.52 8.56
C ALA A 286 7.44 -17.29 8.86
N GLN A 287 6.77 -18.21 9.58
CA GLN A 287 5.35 -18.07 9.92
C GLN A 287 5.09 -16.94 10.90
N VAL A 288 6.10 -16.48 11.64
CA VAL A 288 5.95 -15.38 12.61
C VAL A 288 5.51 -14.09 11.91
N GLN A 289 5.92 -13.87 10.66
CA GLN A 289 5.51 -12.70 9.87
C GLN A 289 3.99 -12.64 9.63
N THR A 290 3.29 -13.78 9.70
CA THR A 290 1.82 -13.81 9.55
C THR A 290 1.09 -13.11 10.69
N ALA A 291 1.77 -12.84 11.81
CA ALA A 291 1.21 -12.09 12.93
C ALA A 291 0.83 -10.66 12.53
N ASN A 292 1.65 -9.98 11.73
CA ASN A 292 1.41 -8.57 11.36
C ASN A 292 0.05 -8.35 10.66
N PRO A 293 -0.30 -9.03 9.55
CA PRO A 293 -1.59 -8.81 8.90
C PRO A 293 -2.78 -9.15 9.81
N ILE A 294 -2.68 -10.16 10.67
CA ILE A 294 -3.74 -10.48 11.65
C ILE A 294 -3.89 -9.34 12.67
N LEU A 295 -2.78 -8.87 13.22
CA LEU A 295 -2.76 -7.76 14.17
C LEU A 295 -3.30 -6.47 13.55
N ILE A 296 -3.00 -6.20 12.28
CA ILE A 296 -3.54 -5.04 11.57
C ILE A 296 -5.07 -5.10 11.53
N LEU A 297 -5.64 -6.26 11.18
CA LEU A 297 -7.10 -6.43 11.11
C LEU A 297 -7.78 -6.21 12.47
N ILE A 298 -7.09 -6.53 13.57
CA ILE A 298 -7.58 -6.28 14.93
C ILE A 298 -7.36 -4.82 15.35
N PHE A 299 -6.18 -4.26 15.08
CA PHE A 299 -5.78 -2.96 15.59
C PHE A 299 -6.33 -1.79 14.81
N ILE A 300 -6.68 -1.91 13.53
CA ILE A 300 -7.33 -0.80 12.82
C ILE A 300 -8.65 -0.38 13.50
N PRO A 301 -9.59 -1.30 13.81
CA PRO A 301 -10.78 -0.96 14.58
C PRO A 301 -10.43 -0.37 15.96
N VAL A 302 -9.51 -1.01 16.69
CA VAL A 302 -9.11 -0.55 18.04
C VAL A 302 -8.52 0.87 17.99
N VAL A 303 -7.65 1.14 17.04
CA VAL A 303 -7.00 2.44 16.88
C VAL A 303 -8.03 3.51 16.53
N ASN A 304 -8.91 3.26 15.56
CA ASN A 304 -9.86 4.27 15.09
C ASN A 304 -11.03 4.51 16.06
N TYR A 305 -11.53 3.47 16.73
CA TYR A 305 -12.73 3.57 17.56
C TYR A 305 -12.43 3.70 19.05
N LEU A 306 -11.25 3.28 19.53
CA LEU A 306 -10.87 3.32 20.94
C LEU A 306 -9.68 4.25 21.20
N ILE A 307 -8.53 4.01 20.56
CA ILE A 307 -7.28 4.71 20.90
C ILE A 307 -7.32 6.18 20.48
N TYR A 308 -7.69 6.48 19.23
CA TYR A 308 -7.75 7.86 18.75
C TYR A 308 -8.73 8.71 19.58
N PRO A 309 -9.99 8.28 19.82
CA PRO A 309 -10.89 9.05 20.67
C PRO A 309 -10.40 9.18 22.12
N ALA A 310 -9.70 8.17 22.66
CA ALA A 310 -9.15 8.24 24.01
C ALA A 310 -8.02 9.27 24.13
N ILE A 311 -7.10 9.32 23.16
CA ILE A 311 -6.01 10.30 23.13
C ILE A 311 -6.56 11.71 22.87
N ASP A 312 -7.53 11.84 21.99
CA ASP A 312 -8.12 13.14 21.62
C ASP A 312 -8.84 13.84 22.79
N LYS A 313 -9.30 13.07 23.80
CA LYS A 313 -9.81 13.60 25.07
C LYS A 313 -8.75 14.29 25.93
N VAL A 314 -7.47 13.92 25.77
CA VAL A 314 -6.36 14.46 26.56
C VAL A 314 -5.73 15.65 25.83
N PHE A 315 -5.48 15.52 24.52
CA PHE A 315 -4.97 16.60 23.69
C PHE A 315 -5.41 16.43 22.23
N PRO A 316 -5.54 17.53 21.45
CA PRO A 316 -5.98 17.44 20.06
C PRO A 316 -5.08 16.54 19.21
N LEU A 317 -5.64 15.49 18.62
CA LEU A 317 -4.88 14.48 17.90
C LEU A 317 -4.75 14.81 16.40
N THR A 318 -3.82 15.72 16.08
CA THR A 318 -3.55 16.11 14.68
C THR A 318 -2.87 14.97 13.88
N PRO A 319 -2.97 14.96 12.54
CA PRO A 319 -2.31 13.95 11.71
C PRO A 319 -0.80 13.81 11.97
N LEU A 320 -0.10 14.95 12.12
CA LEU A 320 1.32 14.94 12.44
C LEU A 320 1.60 14.36 13.84
N ARG A 321 0.74 14.61 14.84
CA ARG A 321 0.87 13.99 16.16
C ARG A 321 0.68 12.47 16.11
N LYS A 322 -0.30 11.98 15.33
CA LYS A 322 -0.48 10.53 15.12
C LYS A 322 0.77 9.89 14.53
N ILE A 323 1.32 10.49 13.46
CA ILE A 323 2.57 10.02 12.84
C ILE A 323 3.69 10.02 13.89
N GLY A 324 3.90 11.12 14.60
CA GLY A 324 4.98 11.23 15.60
C GLY A 324 4.88 10.19 16.72
N ILE A 325 3.68 9.96 17.27
CA ILE A 325 3.46 8.90 18.26
C ILE A 325 3.79 7.53 17.66
N GLY A 326 3.35 7.26 16.43
CA GLY A 326 3.63 6.00 15.75
C GLY A 326 5.13 5.76 15.49
N LEU A 327 5.90 6.82 15.22
CA LEU A 327 7.37 6.76 15.10
C LEU A 327 8.04 6.35 16.43
N PHE A 328 7.59 6.90 17.56
CA PHE A 328 8.07 6.48 18.89
C PHE A 328 7.68 5.04 19.23
N ILE A 329 6.43 4.65 18.95
CA ILE A 329 5.95 3.28 19.14
C ILE A 329 6.81 2.29 18.31
N THR A 330 7.15 2.65 17.08
CA THR A 330 8.04 1.85 16.22
C THR A 330 9.43 1.68 16.84
N ALA A 331 10.00 2.75 17.41
CA ALA A 331 11.27 2.66 18.15
C ALA A 331 11.16 1.71 19.36
N LEU A 332 10.06 1.77 20.11
CA LEU A 332 9.80 0.87 21.24
C LEU A 332 9.72 -0.60 20.83
N SER A 333 9.14 -0.90 19.66
CA SER A 333 9.15 -2.27 19.13
C SER A 333 10.58 -2.77 18.92
N PHE A 334 11.45 -1.93 18.38
CA PHE A 334 12.85 -2.30 18.14
C PHE A 334 13.69 -2.39 19.42
N VAL A 335 13.31 -1.70 20.51
CA VAL A 335 13.89 -1.94 21.84
C VAL A 335 13.68 -3.39 22.27
N VAL A 336 12.48 -3.96 22.03
CA VAL A 336 12.21 -5.38 22.32
C VAL A 336 13.09 -6.29 21.45
N ILE A 337 13.24 -5.98 20.16
CA ILE A 337 14.10 -6.74 19.23
C ILE A 337 15.57 -6.71 19.64
N VAL A 338 16.08 -5.55 20.08
CA VAL A 338 17.44 -5.40 20.60
C VAL A 338 17.61 -6.23 21.87
N TRP A 339 16.63 -6.20 22.78
CA TRP A 339 16.66 -7.01 24.00
C TRP A 339 16.67 -8.51 23.70
N ILE A 340 15.82 -8.98 22.77
CA ILE A 340 15.82 -10.37 22.28
C ILE A 340 17.21 -10.73 21.74
N GLN A 341 17.79 -9.86 20.90
CA GLN A 341 19.11 -10.13 20.33
C GLN A 341 20.20 -10.21 21.40
N GLY A 342 20.14 -9.36 22.43
CA GLY A 342 21.06 -9.43 23.56
C GLY A 342 20.97 -10.75 24.33
N GLN A 343 19.77 -11.31 24.50
CA GLN A 343 19.59 -12.63 25.10
C GLN A 343 20.19 -13.74 24.22
N ILE A 344 19.95 -13.69 22.91
CA ILE A 344 20.49 -14.65 21.94
C ILE A 344 22.02 -14.60 21.93
N ASP A 345 22.61 -13.41 21.92
CA ASP A 345 24.07 -13.22 21.92
C ASP A 345 24.70 -13.70 23.25
N ALA A 346 23.94 -13.71 24.35
CA ALA A 346 24.34 -14.31 25.63
C ALA A 346 24.16 -15.84 25.68
N GLY A 347 23.74 -16.49 24.58
CA GLY A 347 23.54 -17.94 24.48
C GLY A 347 22.17 -18.44 24.95
N MET A 348 21.24 -17.54 25.26
CA MET A 348 19.86 -17.89 25.65
C MET A 348 18.98 -18.13 24.41
N LYS A 349 17.88 -18.87 24.58
CA LYS A 349 16.83 -19.04 23.56
C LYS A 349 15.52 -18.40 24.05
N PRO A 350 15.33 -17.09 23.86
CA PRO A 350 14.10 -16.43 24.31
C PRO A 350 12.88 -16.99 23.56
N SER A 351 11.73 -17.04 24.25
CA SER A 351 10.47 -17.51 23.65
C SER A 351 9.96 -16.55 22.58
N ILE A 352 9.33 -17.11 21.53
CA ILE A 352 8.74 -16.35 20.42
C ILE A 352 7.71 -15.29 20.86
N ASN A 353 7.09 -15.44 22.04
CA ASN A 353 6.16 -14.46 22.60
C ASN A 353 6.75 -13.04 22.69
N TRP A 354 8.07 -12.89 22.88
CA TRP A 354 8.72 -11.58 22.89
C TRP A 354 8.71 -10.93 21.52
N GLN A 355 8.92 -11.71 20.46
CA GLN A 355 8.84 -11.19 19.10
C GLN A 355 7.39 -10.89 18.71
N LEU A 356 6.43 -11.70 19.17
CA LEU A 356 5.00 -11.39 19.02
C LEU A 356 4.62 -10.07 19.72
N LEU A 357 5.17 -9.79 20.90
CA LEU A 357 5.02 -8.49 21.56
C LEU A 357 5.63 -7.36 20.72
N ALA A 358 6.81 -7.57 20.12
CA ALA A 358 7.40 -6.59 19.22
C ALA A 358 6.51 -6.31 18.00
N TYR A 359 5.88 -7.34 17.41
CA TYR A 359 4.88 -7.18 16.34
C TYR A 359 3.65 -6.41 16.82
N VAL A 360 3.13 -6.70 18.01
CA VAL A 360 2.00 -5.95 18.60
C VAL A 360 2.31 -4.46 18.68
N ILE A 361 3.48 -4.11 19.23
CA ILE A 361 3.90 -2.72 19.36
C ILE A 361 4.09 -2.10 17.96
N LEU A 362 4.80 -2.80 17.06
CA LEU A 362 5.07 -2.31 15.71
C LEU A 362 3.78 -2.03 14.94
N THR A 363 2.82 -2.95 14.97
CA THR A 363 1.56 -2.84 14.23
C THR A 363 0.69 -1.69 14.74
N LEU A 364 0.75 -1.36 16.03
CA LEU A 364 0.15 -0.14 16.55
C LEU A 364 0.81 1.11 15.95
N GLY A 365 2.14 1.13 15.89
CA GLY A 365 2.89 2.21 15.23
C GLY A 365 2.55 2.34 13.75
N GLU A 366 2.47 1.22 13.05
CA GLU A 366 2.10 1.12 11.64
C GLU A 366 0.70 1.68 11.37
N ALA A 367 -0.31 1.29 12.15
CA ALA A 367 -1.66 1.81 12.01
C ALA A 367 -1.70 3.34 12.18
N MET A 368 -0.84 3.90 13.03
CA MET A 368 -0.74 5.34 13.25
C MET A 368 0.03 6.08 12.15
N VAL A 369 1.14 5.52 11.66
CA VAL A 369 1.98 6.15 10.64
C VAL A 369 1.42 5.96 9.24
N SER A 370 1.13 4.72 8.84
CA SER A 370 0.79 4.38 7.46
C SER A 370 -0.57 4.93 7.04
N ILE A 371 -1.61 4.72 7.87
CA ILE A 371 -2.98 5.18 7.56
C ILE A 371 -3.04 6.70 7.57
N THR A 372 -2.49 7.32 8.62
CA THR A 372 -2.47 8.78 8.73
C THR A 372 -1.58 9.41 7.67
N GLY A 373 -0.45 8.78 7.32
CA GLY A 373 0.44 9.26 6.27
C GLY A 373 -0.24 9.25 4.91
N LEU A 374 -1.02 8.22 4.60
CA LEU A 374 -1.81 8.15 3.37
C LEU A 374 -2.90 9.25 3.33
N GLU A 375 -3.63 9.44 4.43
CA GLU A 375 -4.63 10.51 4.58
C GLU A 375 -3.99 11.90 4.47
N PHE A 376 -2.86 12.11 5.13
CA PHE A 376 -2.09 13.34 5.10
C PHE A 376 -1.61 13.67 3.68
N SER A 377 -1.06 12.67 2.98
CA SER A 377 -0.59 12.79 1.60
C SER A 377 -1.72 13.25 0.68
N TYR A 378 -2.90 12.64 0.83
CA TYR A 378 -4.08 13.06 0.07
C TYR A 378 -4.50 14.48 0.43
N THR A 379 -4.67 14.80 1.72
CA THR A 379 -5.22 16.08 2.16
C THR A 379 -4.29 17.27 1.95
N GLN A 380 -2.96 17.08 1.96
CA GLN A 380 -1.99 18.15 1.69
C GLN A 380 -1.69 18.34 0.21
N ALA A 381 -2.04 17.38 -0.64
CA ALA A 381 -1.85 17.50 -2.08
C ALA A 381 -2.83 18.50 -2.70
N PRO A 382 -2.39 19.42 -3.57
CA PRO A 382 -3.29 20.23 -4.38
C PRO A 382 -4.24 19.35 -5.22
N ASN A 383 -5.45 19.85 -5.50
CA ASN A 383 -6.50 19.08 -6.19
C ASN A 383 -6.08 18.62 -7.60
N SER A 384 -5.17 19.35 -8.24
CA SER A 384 -4.61 19.05 -9.57
C SER A 384 -3.57 17.92 -9.59
N MET A 385 -2.95 17.59 -8.45
CA MET A 385 -1.81 16.64 -8.37
C MET A 385 -1.99 15.55 -7.31
N LYS A 386 -3.23 15.27 -6.90
CA LYS A 386 -3.53 14.26 -5.86
C LYS A 386 -2.85 12.93 -6.16
N SER A 387 -3.03 12.37 -7.37
CA SER A 387 -2.47 11.06 -7.72
C SER A 387 -0.93 11.09 -7.70
N SER A 388 -0.35 12.20 -8.12
CA SER A 388 1.11 12.39 -8.15
C SER A 388 1.73 12.40 -6.75
N VAL A 389 1.10 13.07 -5.78
CA VAL A 389 1.52 13.02 -4.38
C VAL A 389 1.32 11.63 -3.77
N MET A 390 0.26 10.91 -4.14
CA MET A 390 0.07 9.51 -3.73
C MET A 390 1.15 8.59 -4.33
N ALA A 391 1.62 8.86 -5.56
CA ALA A 391 2.76 8.15 -6.13
C ALA A 391 4.05 8.43 -5.35
N LEU A 392 4.29 9.69 -4.95
CA LEU A 392 5.42 10.04 -4.09
C LEU A 392 5.35 9.33 -2.73
N TRP A 393 4.16 9.20 -2.14
CA TRP A 393 3.95 8.42 -0.91
C TRP A 393 4.40 6.97 -1.10
N LEU A 394 3.98 6.30 -2.17
CA LEU A 394 4.38 4.92 -2.46
C LEU A 394 5.90 4.78 -2.68
N LEU A 395 6.55 5.80 -3.24
CA LEU A 395 8.01 5.83 -3.37
C LEU A 395 8.72 5.91 -2.01
N THR A 396 8.09 6.44 -0.96
CA THR A 396 8.70 6.43 0.39
C THR A 396 8.85 5.01 0.93
N VAL A 397 7.90 4.13 0.63
CA VAL A 397 7.94 2.71 1.00
C VAL A 397 9.15 2.04 0.34
N ALA A 398 9.24 2.16 -0.98
CA ALA A 398 10.34 1.60 -1.77
C ALA A 398 11.71 2.19 -1.34
N SER A 399 11.75 3.48 -0.99
CA SER A 399 12.97 4.13 -0.53
C SER A 399 13.41 3.66 0.86
N GLY A 400 12.45 3.34 1.75
CA GLY A 400 12.74 2.78 3.07
C GLY A 400 13.38 1.39 2.98
N GLU A 401 12.79 0.50 2.17
CA GLU A 401 13.37 -0.82 1.90
C GLU A 401 14.73 -0.71 1.19
N GLY A 402 14.84 0.20 0.21
CA GLY A 402 16.11 0.46 -0.48
C GLY A 402 17.20 1.00 0.44
N PHE A 403 16.85 1.81 1.44
CA PHE A 403 17.79 2.30 2.45
C PHE A 403 18.38 1.16 3.28
N VAL A 404 17.56 0.19 3.69
CA VAL A 404 18.04 -1.02 4.38
C VAL A 404 19.01 -1.81 3.51
N ALA A 405 18.66 -2.03 2.24
CA ALA A 405 19.52 -2.75 1.30
C ALA A 405 20.88 -2.05 1.10
N LEU A 406 20.88 -0.71 1.03
CA LEU A 406 22.10 0.08 0.96
C LEU A 406 22.94 -0.11 2.24
N VAL A 407 22.35 0.09 3.42
CA VAL A 407 23.04 -0.09 4.70
C VAL A 407 23.65 -1.49 4.81
N ASN A 408 22.92 -2.53 4.43
CA ASN A 408 23.41 -3.91 4.39
C ASN A 408 24.61 -4.08 3.45
N LYS A 409 24.59 -3.48 2.25
CA LYS A 409 25.72 -3.53 1.31
C LYS A 409 26.97 -2.85 1.89
N TRP A 410 26.81 -1.71 2.56
CA TRP A 410 27.93 -0.99 3.17
C TRP A 410 28.54 -1.76 4.35
N ILE A 411 27.70 -2.33 5.22
CA ILE A 411 28.14 -3.11 6.38
C ILE A 411 28.81 -4.42 5.94
N LEU A 412 28.24 -5.14 4.97
CA LEU A 412 28.75 -6.43 4.52
C LEU A 412 29.96 -6.31 3.57
N GLY A 413 30.05 -5.24 2.78
CA GLY A 413 31.12 -5.02 1.81
C GLY A 413 32.37 -4.35 2.37
N GLY A 414 32.30 -3.70 3.55
CA GLY A 414 33.36 -2.87 4.11
C GLY A 414 34.31 -3.57 5.10
N GLY A 415 34.28 -4.90 5.25
CA GLY A 415 35.14 -5.63 6.20
C GLY A 415 34.74 -5.51 7.68
N HIS A 416 33.83 -4.60 8.05
CA HIS A 416 33.28 -4.43 9.38
C HIS A 416 31.89 -5.07 9.50
N LYS A 417 31.83 -6.39 9.70
CA LYS A 417 30.57 -7.08 10.01
C LYS A 417 30.05 -6.60 11.37
N LEU A 418 29.02 -5.76 11.39
CA LEU A 418 28.31 -5.43 12.63
C LEU A 418 27.64 -6.69 13.17
N SER A 419 27.69 -6.87 14.49
CA SER A 419 26.87 -7.88 15.15
C SER A 419 25.38 -7.57 14.95
N ALA A 420 24.53 -8.59 15.00
CA ALA A 420 23.08 -8.40 14.90
C ALA A 420 22.57 -7.43 15.99
N TYR A 421 23.14 -7.49 17.20
CA TYR A 421 22.82 -6.56 18.28
C TYR A 421 23.14 -5.11 17.92
N GLN A 422 24.35 -4.84 17.40
CA GLN A 422 24.73 -3.50 16.95
C GLN A 422 23.86 -3.01 15.80
N TYR A 423 23.49 -3.89 14.88
CA TYR A 423 22.62 -3.59 13.76
C TYR A 423 21.23 -3.13 14.22
N PHE A 424 20.54 -3.93 15.05
CA PHE A 424 19.23 -3.53 15.58
C PHE A 424 19.32 -2.29 16.47
N THR A 425 20.40 -2.14 17.24
CA THR A 425 20.62 -0.95 18.08
C THR A 425 20.75 0.31 17.23
N PHE A 426 21.49 0.26 16.12
CA PHE A 426 21.62 1.38 15.18
C PHE A 426 20.25 1.82 14.65
N PHE A 427 19.43 0.90 14.16
CA PHE A 427 18.10 1.24 13.64
C PHE A 427 17.13 1.71 14.73
N THR A 428 17.25 1.20 15.95
CA THR A 428 16.48 1.69 17.11
C THR A 428 16.77 3.16 17.39
N TRP A 429 18.06 3.53 17.46
CA TRP A 429 18.47 4.91 17.70
C TRP A 429 18.17 5.82 16.51
N LEU A 430 18.30 5.32 15.29
CA LEU A 430 17.91 6.05 14.08
C LEU A 430 16.42 6.41 14.12
N MET A 431 15.56 5.45 14.47
CA MET A 431 14.12 5.68 14.58
C MET A 431 13.78 6.63 15.73
N PHE A 432 14.38 6.44 16.90
CA PHE A 432 14.16 7.35 18.04
C PHE A 432 14.61 8.78 17.71
N GLY A 433 15.80 8.95 17.14
CA GLY A 433 16.30 10.25 16.70
C GLY A 433 15.41 10.89 15.63
N ALA A 434 14.98 10.10 14.63
CA ALA A 434 14.03 10.56 13.61
C ALA A 434 12.69 10.99 14.23
N ALA A 435 12.17 10.27 15.24
CA ALA A 435 10.94 10.64 15.94
C ALA A 435 11.09 11.97 16.70
N VAL A 436 12.20 12.17 17.41
CA VAL A 436 12.48 13.43 18.13
C VAL A 436 12.60 14.61 17.17
N VAL A 437 13.39 14.47 16.10
CA VAL A 437 13.54 15.53 15.09
C VAL A 437 12.22 15.78 14.37
N PHE A 438 11.44 14.73 14.08
CA PHE A 438 10.13 14.85 13.47
C PHE A 438 9.18 15.69 14.33
N VAL A 439 9.16 15.54 15.66
CA VAL A 439 8.33 16.37 16.55
C VAL A 439 8.69 17.86 16.42
N ILE A 440 9.99 18.17 16.37
CA ILE A 440 10.48 19.54 16.20
C ILE A 440 10.01 20.07 14.84
N VAL A 441 10.26 19.33 13.76
CA VAL A 441 9.87 19.71 12.40
C VAL A 441 8.36 19.88 12.26
N ALA A 442 7.57 18.96 12.82
CA ALA A 442 6.12 18.99 12.80
C ALA A 442 5.57 20.23 13.52
N SER A 443 6.25 20.74 14.54
CA SER A 443 5.83 21.96 15.24
C SER A 443 5.94 23.22 14.37
N PHE A 444 6.86 23.23 13.40
CA PHE A 444 7.02 24.33 12.44
C PHE A 444 6.21 24.12 11.15
N TYR A 445 5.55 22.99 11.01
CA TYR A 445 4.82 22.64 9.78
C TYR A 445 3.54 23.46 9.64
N LYS A 446 3.49 24.33 8.62
CA LYS A 446 2.29 25.09 8.23
C LYS A 446 1.67 24.45 6.98
N GLY A 447 0.78 23.50 7.22
CA GLY A 447 0.04 22.79 6.17
C GLY A 447 -1.11 23.60 5.58
N ARG A 448 -1.52 23.23 4.37
CA ARG A 448 -2.78 23.66 3.77
C ARG A 448 -3.57 22.40 3.43
N THR A 449 -4.79 22.32 3.93
CA THR A 449 -5.69 21.23 3.60
C THR A 449 -6.42 21.57 2.30
N TYR A 450 -6.30 20.68 1.32
CA TYR A 450 -6.99 20.77 0.05
C TYR A 450 -8.05 19.67 0.00
N LEU A 451 -9.33 20.08 0.04
CA LEU A 451 -10.45 19.19 -0.22
C LEU A 451 -11.15 19.59 -1.53
N GLN A 452 -11.92 18.66 -2.07
CA GLN A 452 -12.71 18.94 -3.27
C GLN A 452 -13.88 19.86 -2.90
N THR A 453 -14.11 20.88 -3.74
CA THR A 453 -15.27 21.77 -3.61
C THR A 453 -16.54 20.96 -3.78
N GLN A 454 -17.49 21.07 -2.85
CA GLN A 454 -18.74 20.32 -2.90
C GLN A 454 -19.74 20.91 -3.90
N GLN A 455 -20.69 20.09 -4.36
CA GLN A 455 -21.86 20.61 -5.06
C GLN A 455 -22.69 21.48 -4.11
N LEU A 456 -23.02 22.68 -4.54
CA LEU A 456 -23.95 23.56 -3.84
C LEU A 456 -25.35 22.92 -3.83
N THR A 457 -26.00 23.00 -2.68
CA THR A 457 -27.42 22.67 -2.54
C THR A 457 -28.29 23.69 -3.29
N PRO A 458 -29.53 23.33 -3.68
CA PRO A 458 -30.45 24.29 -4.31
C PRO A 458 -30.65 25.58 -3.50
N ASP A 459 -30.66 25.47 -2.17
CA ASP A 459 -30.78 26.62 -1.26
C ASP A 459 -29.50 27.47 -1.19
N GLU A 460 -28.31 26.86 -1.31
CA GLU A 460 -27.03 27.57 -1.43
C GLU A 460 -26.90 28.28 -2.79
N ILE A 461 -27.41 27.68 -3.87
CA ILE A 461 -27.48 28.32 -5.19
C ILE A 461 -28.42 29.54 -5.16
N ALA A 462 -29.53 29.44 -4.41
CA ALA A 462 -30.50 30.53 -4.25
C ALA A 462 -29.97 31.71 -3.40
N THR A 463 -28.89 31.49 -2.63
CA THR A 463 -28.29 32.48 -1.72
C THR A 463 -26.91 32.96 -2.17
N GLU A 464 -26.36 32.42 -3.27
CA GLU A 464 -25.15 32.96 -3.89
C GLU A 464 -25.42 34.39 -4.39
N PRO A 465 -24.61 35.40 -3.97
CA PRO A 465 -24.73 36.72 -4.55
C PRO A 465 -24.37 36.61 -6.03
N ILE A 466 -25.26 37.08 -6.91
CA ILE A 466 -25.06 37.16 -8.36
C ILE A 466 -23.89 38.11 -8.64
N LEU A 467 -22.67 37.62 -8.48
CA LEU A 467 -21.44 38.27 -8.90
C LEU A 467 -21.06 37.69 -10.26
N HIS A 468 -21.89 38.01 -11.25
CA HIS A 468 -21.52 38.31 -12.64
C HIS A 468 -22.83 38.36 -13.46
N GLY A 469 -23.24 39.58 -13.81
CA GLY A 469 -24.36 39.84 -14.71
C GLY A 469 -24.07 39.36 -16.13
N GLY A 470 -24.32 38.08 -16.39
CA GLY A 470 -24.44 37.52 -17.73
C GLY A 470 -25.81 36.88 -17.88
N THR A 471 -26.71 37.53 -18.61
CA THR A 471 -28.03 36.99 -18.96
C THR A 471 -27.91 35.65 -19.71
N PRO A 472 -28.82 34.69 -19.48
CA PRO A 472 -28.82 33.42 -20.20
C PRO A 472 -29.20 33.63 -21.66
N SER A 473 -28.39 33.11 -22.59
CA SER A 473 -28.74 32.85 -23.99
C SER A 473 -28.32 31.44 -24.36
#